data_AF-J9DU87-F1
#
_entry.id   AF-J9DU87-F1
#
_cell.length_a   1.000
_cell.length_b   1.000
_cell.length_c   1.000
_cell.angle_alpha   90.00
_cell.angle_beta   90.00
_cell.angle_gamma   90.00
#
_symmetry.space_group_name_H-M   'P 1'
#
loop_
_entity.id
_entity.type
_entity.pdbx_description
1 polymer ?
#
loop_
_entity_poly.entity_id
_entity_poly.type
_entity_poly.pdbx_seq_one_letter_code
_entity_poly.pdbx_strand_id
1 'polypeptide(L)'
;MARPLPFTAITDTGDKFDVDFPLHEATEAPMRVHQLLEDILTVVSREARRDGMANGDVLQACAMALAIRARVIVADPEVTTNLAKELTLAALEAVQEADVSAPPSGLA
;
A
#
# COMPACT_ATOMS: atom_id res chain seq x y z
N MET A 1 -19.60 9.89 3.88
CA MET A 1 -18.26 9.84 3.27
C MET A 1 -17.35 9.10 4.23
N ALA A 2 -16.66 8.06 3.76
CA ALA A 2 -15.68 7.35 4.60
C ALA A 2 -14.54 8.30 4.95
N ARG A 3 -14.07 8.26 6.20
CA ARG A 3 -12.91 9.07 6.64
C ARG A 3 -11.65 8.47 6.00
N PRO A 4 -10.69 9.28 5.51
CA PRO A 4 -9.43 8.75 4.98
C PRO A 4 -8.71 7.92 6.04
N LEU A 5 -7.89 6.97 5.57
CA LEU A 5 -7.06 6.14 6.43
C LEU A 5 -5.66 6.75 6.51
N PRO A 6 -5.27 7.35 7.65
CA PRO A 6 -3.92 7.84 7.83
C PRO A 6 -2.94 6.67 7.94
N PHE A 7 -1.78 6.81 7.32
CA PHE A 7 -0.69 5.84 7.34
C PHE A 7 0.67 6.55 7.28
N THR A 8 1.56 6.24 8.21
CA THR A 8 2.94 6.74 8.20
C THR A 8 3.87 5.65 7.70
N ALA A 9 4.51 5.89 6.56
CA ALA A 9 5.55 5.01 6.05
C ALA A 9 6.94 5.54 6.44
N ILE A 10 7.87 4.61 6.68
CA ILE A 10 9.28 4.92 6.98
C ILE A 10 10.15 4.23 5.93
N THR A 11 10.96 4.99 5.22
CA THR A 11 11.92 4.45 4.26
C THR A 11 13.14 3.84 4.95
N ASP A 12 13.92 3.05 4.22
CA ASP A 12 15.19 2.52 4.74
C ASP A 12 16.22 3.64 5.02
N THR A 13 16.06 4.82 4.41
CA THR A 13 16.85 6.04 4.70
C THR A 13 16.38 6.79 5.95
N GLY A 14 15.25 6.37 6.56
CA GLY A 14 14.66 7.00 7.73
C GLY A 14 13.74 8.18 7.43
N ASP A 15 13.45 8.45 6.16
CA ASP A 15 12.45 9.44 5.75
C ASP A 15 11.06 8.95 6.13
N LYS A 16 10.23 9.88 6.60
CA LYS A 16 8.84 9.61 6.91
C LYS A 16 7.96 10.32 5.91
N PHE A 17 6.93 9.65 5.45
CA PHE A 17 5.86 10.30 4.70
C PHE A 17 4.51 9.85 5.24
N ASP A 18 3.66 10.84 5.50
CA ASP A 18 2.33 10.65 6.03
C ASP A 18 1.34 10.70 4.87
N VAL A 19 0.55 9.63 4.73
CA VAL A 19 -0.40 9.46 3.62
C VAL A 19 -1.80 9.35 4.20
N ASP A 20 -2.73 10.13 3.66
CA ASP A 20 -4.16 10.00 3.94
C ASP A 20 -4.83 9.22 2.79
N PHE A 21 -4.94 7.90 2.93
CA PHE A 21 -5.51 7.06 1.88
C PHE A 21 -7.04 7.23 1.78
N PRO A 22 -7.61 7.55 0.60
CA PRO A 22 -9.04 7.54 0.42
C PRO A 22 -9.57 6.10 0.54
N LEU A 23 -10.63 5.92 1.33
CA LEU A 23 -11.27 4.61 1.47
C LEU A 23 -12.45 4.50 0.52
N HIS A 24 -12.51 3.36 -0.19
CA HIS A 24 -13.66 3.01 -1.01
C HIS A 24 -14.91 2.88 -0.15
N GLU A 25 -16.07 3.26 -0.69
CA GLU A 25 -17.36 3.29 0.05
C GLU A 25 -17.77 1.93 0.63
N ALA A 26 -17.35 0.84 -0.03
CA ALA A 26 -17.58 -0.53 0.42
C ALA A 26 -16.62 -0.99 1.54
N THR A 27 -15.74 -0.12 2.04
CA THR A 27 -14.80 -0.47 3.12
C THR A 27 -15.51 -0.47 4.48
N GLU A 28 -15.84 -1.66 4.99
CA GLU A 28 -16.58 -1.80 6.25
C GLU A 28 -15.70 -1.65 7.50
N ALA A 29 -14.42 -2.01 7.43
CA ALA A 29 -13.53 -2.06 8.59
C ALA A 29 -12.16 -1.41 8.32
N PRO A 30 -12.08 -0.06 8.31
CA PRO A 30 -10.85 0.69 8.07
C PRO A 30 -9.66 0.23 8.91
N MET A 31 -9.89 -0.05 10.19
CA MET A 31 -8.82 -0.49 11.10
C MET A 31 -8.26 -1.87 10.74
N ARG A 32 -9.09 -2.77 10.22
CA ARG A 32 -8.61 -4.08 9.72
C ARG A 32 -7.82 -3.93 8.44
N VAL A 33 -8.19 -2.97 7.58
CA VAL A 33 -7.41 -2.64 6.38
C VAL A 33 -6.04 -2.09 6.78
N HIS A 34 -5.98 -1.20 7.76
CA HIS A 34 -4.73 -0.67 8.29
C HIS A 34 -3.80 -1.78 8.80
N GLN A 35 -4.30 -2.64 9.69
CA GLN A 35 -3.49 -3.73 10.24
C GLN A 35 -2.99 -4.68 9.15
N LEU A 36 -3.85 -5.02 8.18
CA LEU A 36 -3.46 -5.90 7.08
C LEU A 36 -2.42 -5.23 6.18
N LEU A 37 -2.51 -3.92 5.94
CA LEU A 37 -1.51 -3.17 5.19
C LEU A 37 -0.15 -3.21 5.89
N GLU A 38 -0.11 -2.98 7.20
CA GLU A 38 1.13 -3.09 7.99
C GLU A 38 1.74 -4.49 7.92
N ASP A 39 0.91 -5.53 8.07
CA ASP A 39 1.34 -6.93 8.02
C ASP A 39 1.93 -7.28 6.64
N ILE A 40 1.26 -6.86 5.55
CA ILE A 40 1.71 -7.07 4.18
C ILE A 40 3.07 -6.38 3.96
N LEU A 41 3.18 -5.09 4.29
CA LEU A 41 4.41 -4.33 4.10
C LEU A 41 5.57 -4.91 4.93
N THR A 42 5.30 -5.33 6.16
CA THR A 42 6.29 -5.98 7.03
C THR A 42 6.82 -7.28 6.40
N VAL A 43 5.91 -8.15 5.92
CA VAL A 43 6.31 -9.41 5.29
C VAL A 43 7.07 -9.17 3.99
N VAL A 44 6.55 -8.32 3.10
CA VAL A 44 7.20 -8.00 1.82
C VAL A 44 8.60 -7.43 2.06
N SER A 45 8.75 -6.49 3.00
CA SER A 45 10.06 -5.89 3.31
C SER A 45 11.06 -6.89 3.89
N ARG A 46 10.57 -7.86 4.69
CA ARG A 46 11.42 -8.93 5.23
C ARG A 46 11.91 -9.86 4.12
N GLU A 47 11.02 -10.32 3.25
CA GLU A 47 11.38 -11.26 2.17
C GLU A 47 12.26 -10.58 1.11
N ALA A 48 11.96 -9.33 0.74
CA ALA A 48 12.77 -8.55 -0.20
C ALA A 48 14.22 -8.40 0.28
N ARG A 49 14.41 -8.12 1.57
CA ARG A 49 15.75 -8.03 2.19
C ARG A 49 16.47 -9.37 2.27
N ARG A 50 15.76 -10.47 2.55
CA ARG A 50 16.36 -11.79 2.71
C ARG A 50 17.07 -12.26 1.43
N ASP A 51 16.42 -12.06 0.30
CA ASP A 51 16.86 -12.62 -0.99
C ASP A 51 17.50 -11.57 -1.92
N GLY A 52 17.69 -10.33 -1.44
CA GLY A 52 18.32 -9.25 -2.20
C GLY A 52 17.53 -8.86 -3.46
N MET A 53 16.20 -8.87 -3.38
CA MET A 53 15.31 -8.63 -4.53
C MET A 53 15.46 -7.19 -5.06
N ALA A 54 15.37 -7.02 -6.38
CA ALA A 54 15.28 -5.68 -6.95
C ALA A 54 13.90 -5.07 -6.67
N ASN A 55 13.81 -3.74 -6.55
CA ASN A 55 12.54 -3.04 -6.34
C ASN A 55 11.49 -3.39 -7.41
N GLY A 56 11.91 -3.63 -8.66
CA GLY A 56 11.03 -4.06 -9.74
C GLY A 56 10.41 -5.45 -9.49
N ASP A 57 11.17 -6.39 -8.94
CA ASP A 57 10.67 -7.74 -8.62
C ASP A 57 9.63 -7.68 -7.50
N VAL A 58 9.88 -6.84 -6.49
CA VAL A 58 8.96 -6.62 -5.36
C VAL A 58 7.64 -6.02 -5.84
N LEU A 59 7.70 -4.96 -6.65
CA LEU A 59 6.50 -4.32 -7.21
C LEU A 59 5.72 -5.27 -8.12
N GLN A 60 6.41 -6.06 -8.95
CA GLN A 60 5.76 -7.06 -9.80
C GLN A 60 5.07 -8.15 -8.98
N ALA A 61 5.71 -8.66 -7.92
CA ALA A 61 5.12 -9.66 -7.03
C ALA A 61 3.88 -9.13 -6.31
N CYS A 62 3.91 -7.90 -5.80
CA CYS A 62 2.75 -7.25 -5.17
C CYS A 62 1.58 -7.08 -6.15
N ALA A 63 1.85 -6.64 -7.39
CA ALA A 63 0.83 -6.51 -8.42
C ALA A 63 0.19 -7.86 -8.78
N MET A 64 1.00 -8.91 -8.94
CA MET A 64 0.50 -10.27 -9.19
C MET A 64 -0.32 -10.81 -8.01
N ALA A 65 0.12 -10.56 -6.78
CA ALA A 65 -0.60 -10.97 -5.57
C ALA A 65 -1.98 -10.31 -5.48
N LEU A 66 -2.09 -9.01 -5.79
CA LEU A 66 -3.36 -8.30 -5.85
C LEU A 66 -4.28 -8.89 -6.94
N ALA A 67 -3.76 -9.13 -8.14
CA ALA A 67 -4.53 -9.71 -9.24
C ALA A 67 -5.09 -11.10 -8.89
N ILE A 68 -4.27 -11.95 -8.28
CA ILE A 68 -4.71 -13.27 -7.78
C ILE A 68 -5.78 -13.09 -6.70
N ARG A 69 -5.56 -12.18 -5.74
CA ARG A 69 -6.50 -11.95 -4.63
C ARG A 69 -7.85 -11.44 -5.11
N ALA A 70 -7.88 -10.57 -6.12
CA ALA A 70 -9.09 -10.10 -6.78
C ALA A 70 -9.84 -11.26 -7.45
N ARG A 71 -9.11 -12.14 -8.16
CA ARG A 71 -9.69 -13.29 -8.86
C ARG A 71 -10.34 -14.33 -7.94
N VAL A 72 -9.87 -14.43 -6.69
CA VAL A 72 -10.42 -15.35 -5.66
C VAL A 72 -11.79 -14.90 -5.13
N ILE A 73 -12.16 -13.63 -5.29
CA ILE A 73 -13.47 -13.13 -4.87
C ILE A 73 -14.56 -13.77 -5.74
N VAL A 74 -15.58 -14.34 -5.11
CA VAL A 74 -16.74 -14.94 -5.81
C VAL A 74 -17.65 -13.81 -6.30
N ALA A 75 -17.27 -13.22 -7.42
CA ALA A 75 -18.02 -12.19 -8.14
C ALA A 75 -17.62 -12.22 -9.62
N ASP A 76 -18.18 -11.31 -10.42
CA ASP A 76 -17.76 -11.14 -11.81
C ASP A 76 -16.25 -10.78 -11.88
N PRO A 77 -15.43 -11.52 -12.66
CA PRO A 77 -14.01 -11.24 -12.82
C PRO A 77 -13.71 -9.82 -13.32
N GLU A 78 -14.56 -9.24 -14.16
CA GLU A 78 -14.38 -7.88 -14.67
C GLU A 78 -14.60 -6.86 -13.56
N VAL A 79 -15.64 -7.04 -12.75
CA VAL A 79 -15.96 -6.16 -11.62
C VAL A 79 -14.81 -6.17 -10.59
N THR A 80 -14.34 -7.34 -10.20
CA THR A 80 -13.24 -7.48 -9.22
C THR A 80 -11.91 -6.93 -9.75
N THR A 81 -11.64 -7.09 -11.04
CA THR A 81 -10.46 -6.52 -11.70
C THR A 81 -10.52 -5.00 -11.75
N ASN A 82 -11.66 -4.41 -12.08
CA ASN A 82 -11.83 -2.96 -12.13
C ASN A 82 -11.72 -2.34 -10.74
N LEU A 83 -12.35 -2.94 -9.73
CA LEU A 83 -12.19 -2.51 -8.33
C LEU A 83 -10.72 -2.55 -7.88
N ALA A 84 -9.98 -3.61 -8.21
CA ALA A 84 -8.56 -3.69 -7.86
C ALA A 84 -7.72 -2.58 -8.52
N LYS A 85 -8.02 -2.25 -9.79
CA LYS A 85 -7.37 -1.14 -10.51
C LYS A 85 -7.69 0.20 -9.87
N GLU A 86 -8.97 0.48 -9.59
CA GLU A 86 -9.43 1.72 -8.97
C GLU A 86 -8.79 1.93 -7.59
N LEU A 87 -8.79 0.90 -6.74
CA LEU A 87 -8.15 0.96 -5.42
C LEU A 87 -6.64 1.21 -5.52
N THR A 88 -5.97 0.56 -6.46
CA THR A 88 -4.52 0.75 -6.66
C THR A 88 -4.21 2.16 -7.16
N LEU A 89 -4.98 2.66 -8.12
CA LEU A 89 -4.78 3.98 -8.70
C LEU A 89 -4.99 5.07 -7.63
N ALA A 90 -6.07 5.00 -6.87
CA ALA A 90 -6.35 5.95 -5.80
C ALA A 90 -5.27 5.94 -4.70
N ALA A 91 -4.72 4.77 -4.37
CA ALA A 91 -3.61 4.66 -3.41
C ALA A 91 -2.32 5.27 -3.96
N LEU A 92 -2.02 5.08 -5.25
CA LEU A 92 -0.85 5.69 -5.90
C LEU A 92 -0.96 7.22 -5.94
N GLU A 93 -2.14 7.74 -6.27
CA GLU A 93 -2.42 9.18 -6.25
C GLU A 93 -2.23 9.75 -4.84
N ALA A 94 -2.76 9.11 -3.81
CA ALA A 94 -2.59 9.54 -2.42
C ALA A 94 -1.11 9.58 -1.98
N VAL A 95 -0.30 8.59 -2.38
CA VAL A 95 1.15 8.58 -2.08
C VAL A 95 1.89 9.69 -2.83
N GLN A 96 1.47 10.03 -4.06
CA GLN A 96 2.07 11.13 -4.81
C GLN A 96 1.76 12.51 -4.22
N GLU A 97 0.60 12.65 -3.58
CA GLU A 97 0.18 13.87 -2.89
C GLU A 97 0.71 13.98 -1.46
N ALA A 98 1.29 12.90 -0.91
CA ALA A 98 1.74 12.84 0.47
C ALA A 98 2.92 13.76 0.77
N ASP A 99 2.87 14.41 1.93
CA ASP A 99 3.96 15.24 2.43
C ASP A 99 5.12 14.36 2.93
N VAL A 100 6.29 14.52 2.32
CA VAL A 100 7.53 13.85 2.74
C VAL A 100 8.26 14.73 3.75
N SER A 101 8.37 14.26 4.99
CA SER A 101 9.18 14.89 6.03
C SER A 101 10.51 14.15 6.15
N ALA A 102 11.58 14.77 5.66
CA ALA A 102 12.93 14.28 5.90
C ALA A 102 13.31 14.43 7.38
N PRO A 103 14.11 13.51 7.97
CA PRO A 103 14.64 13.72 9.31
C PRO A 103 15.48 14.99 9.34
N PRO A 104 15.51 15.75 10.45
CA PRO A 104 16.31 16.96 10.54
C PRO A 104 17.77 16.59 10.28
N SER A 105 18.33 17.09 9.18
CA SER A 105 19.74 16.98 8.86
C SER A 105 20.53 17.80 9.88
N GLY A 106 20.90 17.17 10.99
CA GLY A 106 21.61 17.80 12.10
C GLY A 106 22.38 16.77 12.90
N LEU A 107 23.64 16.54 12.49
CA LEU A 107 24.85 16.21 13.27
C LEU A 107 25.80 15.34 12.41
N ALA A 108 26.70 16.00 11.70
CA ALA A 108 28.01 15.48 11.29
C ALA A 108 29.06 16.51 11.72
#